data_AF-A0A8S2Z6W7-F1
#
_entry.id   AF-A0A8S2Z6W7-F1
#
_cell.length_a   1.000
_cell.length_b   1.000
_cell.length_c   1.000
_cell.angle_alpha   90.00
_cell.angle_beta   90.00
_cell.angle_gamma   90.00
#
_symmetry.space_group_name_H-M   'P 1'
#
loop_
_entity.id
_entity.type
_entity.pdbx_description
1 polymer ?
#
loop_
_entity_poly.entity_id
_entity_poly.type
_entity_poly.pdbx_seq_one_letter_code
_entity_poly.pdbx_strand_id
1 'polypeptide(L)'
;MIHQEFYIVGVDPLGLFAYGHAIDFFFVYNLITYEIKIQTQNIILTPPYSGYPFFVPHALGMTETFAVVAGYAFVIGIEEYIPIVYLVDLYPLTLDFTLVSNVTLISNVAVSISAAVTYSLQYDMSVDINEQNQVLIGMPLFDTVVVLSANATNLTIVKNLNRYHSYTGFGKSVAWIDNTTVAIL
;
A
#
# COMPACT_ATOMS: atom_id res chain seq x y z
N MET A 1 -26.34 -10.54 -7.90
CA MET A 1 -25.01 -10.76 -7.29
C MET A 1 -24.44 -9.37 -7.07
N ILE A 2 -24.28 -8.94 -5.82
CA ILE A 2 -23.69 -7.63 -5.53
C ILE A 2 -22.18 -7.84 -5.55
N HIS A 3 -21.50 -7.25 -6.53
CA HIS A 3 -20.04 -7.21 -6.59
C HIS A 3 -19.57 -6.06 -5.70
N GLN A 4 -18.88 -6.35 -4.60
CA GLN A 4 -18.16 -5.35 -3.82
C GLN A 4 -16.68 -5.52 -4.14
N GLU A 5 -16.06 -4.47 -4.66
CA GLU A 5 -14.64 -4.45 -4.98
C GLU A 5 -13.97 -3.36 -4.15
N PHE A 6 -12.88 -3.71 -3.49
CA PHE A 6 -12.07 -2.73 -2.78
C PHE A 6 -11.25 -1.93 -3.79
N TYR A 7 -11.25 -0.61 -3.62
CA TYR A 7 -10.62 0.28 -4.58
C TYR A 7 -10.03 1.50 -3.86
N ILE A 8 -8.76 1.79 -4.14
CA ILE A 8 -8.08 3.00 -3.66
C ILE A 8 -7.67 3.89 -4.82
N VAL A 9 -7.76 5.20 -4.57
CA VAL A 9 -7.40 6.25 -5.51
C VAL A 9 -6.44 7.21 -4.85
N GLY A 10 -5.42 7.61 -5.58
CA GLY A 10 -4.54 8.72 -5.25
C GLY A 10 -4.42 9.66 -6.44
N VAL A 11 -4.10 10.92 -6.16
CA VAL A 11 -3.76 11.91 -7.17
C VAL A 11 -2.33 12.34 -6.90
N ASP A 12 -1.50 12.44 -7.95
CA ASP A 12 -0.13 12.89 -7.75
C ASP A 12 -0.11 14.34 -7.22
N PRO A 13 0.96 14.77 -6.52
CA PRO A 13 1.04 16.11 -5.94
C PRO A 13 0.91 17.25 -6.95
N LEU A 14 1.23 17.04 -8.23
CA LEU A 14 1.10 18.04 -9.29
C LEU A 14 -0.29 18.06 -9.93
N GLY A 15 -1.16 17.11 -9.59
CA GLY A 15 -2.53 17.02 -10.09
C GLY A 15 -2.62 16.68 -11.58
N LEU A 16 -1.64 15.96 -12.12
CA LEU A 16 -1.55 15.60 -13.53
C LEU A 16 -2.19 14.23 -13.82
N PHE A 17 -2.15 13.32 -12.85
CA PHE A 17 -2.57 11.94 -12.97
C PHE A 17 -3.30 11.49 -11.69
N ALA A 18 -4.36 10.71 -11.89
CA ALA A 18 -5.00 9.92 -10.85
C ALA A 18 -4.62 8.45 -11.02
N TYR A 19 -4.28 7.81 -9.91
CA TYR A 19 -3.84 6.42 -9.85
C TYR A 19 -4.85 5.61 -9.07
N GLY A 20 -5.18 4.45 -9.60
CA GLY A 20 -6.24 3.60 -9.12
C GLY A 20 -5.79 2.18 -8.91
N HIS A 21 -6.07 1.59 -7.75
CA HIS A 21 -5.78 0.18 -7.50
C HIS A 21 -7.01 -0.57 -7.01
N ALA A 22 -7.41 -1.58 -7.78
CA ALA A 22 -8.44 -2.56 -7.45
C ALA A 22 -7.78 -3.94 -7.28
N ILE A 23 -8.52 -4.99 -6.94
CA ILE A 23 -7.95 -6.33 -6.79
C ILE A 23 -7.44 -6.87 -8.15
N ASP A 24 -8.20 -6.66 -9.22
CA ASP A 24 -7.93 -7.30 -10.52
C ASP A 24 -7.15 -6.41 -11.50
N PHE A 25 -7.20 -5.10 -11.28
CA PHE A 25 -6.57 -4.13 -12.16
C PHE A 25 -6.03 -2.93 -11.38
N PHE A 26 -5.14 -2.20 -12.02
CA PHE A 26 -4.84 -0.83 -11.65
C PHE A 26 -5.12 0.05 -12.88
N PHE A 27 -5.25 1.34 -12.67
CA PHE A 27 -5.26 2.30 -13.76
C PHE A 27 -4.48 3.57 -13.45
N VAL A 28 -4.08 4.24 -14.52
CA VAL A 28 -3.55 5.60 -14.52
C VAL A 28 -4.45 6.43 -15.41
N TYR A 29 -4.95 7.54 -14.89
CA TYR A 29 -5.81 8.49 -15.59
C TYR A 29 -5.12 9.84 -15.68
N ASN A 30 -4.85 10.30 -16.91
CA ASN A 30 -4.30 11.63 -17.14
C ASN A 30 -5.41 12.68 -16.99
N LEU A 31 -5.30 13.54 -15.98
CA LEU A 31 -6.29 14.56 -15.66
C LEU A 31 -6.31 15.74 -16.66
N ILE A 32 -5.28 15.84 -17.50
CA ILE A 32 -5.13 16.90 -18.51
C ILE A 32 -5.64 16.45 -19.89
N THR A 33 -5.22 15.26 -20.33
CA THR A 33 -5.60 14.71 -21.66
C THR A 33 -6.85 13.85 -21.61
N TYR A 34 -7.31 13.46 -20.41
CA TYR A 34 -8.40 12.51 -20.17
C TYR A 34 -8.16 11.10 -20.72
N GLU A 35 -6.90 10.77 -21.00
CA GLU A 35 -6.50 9.41 -21.38
C GLU A 35 -6.44 8.49 -20.16
N ILE A 36 -6.88 7.25 -20.32
CA ILE A 36 -6.79 6.22 -19.28
C ILE A 36 -5.98 5.03 -19.79
N LYS A 37 -5.09 4.54 -18.94
CA LYS A 37 -4.43 3.25 -19.13
C LYS A 37 -4.83 2.31 -18.00
N ILE A 38 -5.31 1.14 -18.36
CA ILE A 38 -5.66 0.06 -17.44
C ILE A 38 -4.74 -1.11 -17.76
N GLN A 39 -4.11 -1.72 -16.76
CA GLN A 39 -3.52 -3.05 -16.94
C GLN A 39 -3.90 -3.95 -15.76
N THR A 40 -3.68 -5.25 -15.92
CA THR A 40 -4.07 -6.25 -14.93
C THR A 40 -3.03 -6.36 -13.82
N GLN A 41 -3.47 -6.53 -12.57
CA GLN A 41 -2.59 -6.59 -11.40
C GLN A 41 -1.56 -7.72 -11.47
N ASN A 42 -1.95 -8.87 -12.03
CA ASN A 42 -1.13 -10.09 -12.16
C ASN A 42 0.17 -9.90 -12.96
N ILE A 43 0.34 -8.77 -13.64
CA ILE A 43 1.54 -8.49 -14.44
C ILE A 43 2.59 -7.72 -13.61
N ILE A 44 2.24 -7.11 -12.47
CA ILE A 44 2.99 -5.95 -11.97
C ILE A 44 3.19 -5.93 -10.47
N LEU A 45 2.21 -6.37 -9.69
CA LEU A 45 2.33 -6.50 -8.23
C LEU A 45 2.44 -7.97 -7.84
N THR A 46 3.21 -8.75 -8.60
CA THR A 46 3.55 -10.12 -8.21
C THR A 46 4.48 -10.06 -7.02
N PRO A 47 4.10 -10.58 -5.84
CA PRO A 47 5.02 -10.70 -4.72
C PRO A 47 6.25 -11.49 -5.15
N PRO A 48 7.41 -11.28 -4.51
CA PRO A 48 8.69 -11.85 -4.93
C PRO A 48 8.77 -13.37 -4.80
N TYR A 49 7.72 -14.02 -4.32
CA TYR A 49 7.65 -15.45 -4.11
C TYR A 49 6.64 -16.08 -5.08
N SER A 50 7.05 -17.16 -5.74
CA SER A 50 6.18 -18.03 -6.54
C SER A 50 5.14 -18.69 -5.62
N GLY A 51 4.00 -18.02 -5.41
CA GLY A 51 2.97 -18.50 -4.49
C GLY A 51 1.91 -17.48 -4.10
N TYR A 52 1.94 -16.28 -4.70
CA TYR A 52 1.00 -15.23 -4.37
C TYR A 52 0.16 -14.81 -5.58
N PRO A 53 -1.05 -15.36 -5.73
CA PRO A 53 -1.89 -15.10 -6.88
C PRO A 53 -2.65 -13.77 -6.80
N PHE A 54 -2.75 -13.16 -5.62
CA PHE A 54 -3.60 -11.99 -5.40
C PHE A 54 -2.97 -10.99 -4.43
N PHE A 55 -3.14 -9.70 -4.73
CA PHE A 55 -2.86 -8.59 -3.84
C PHE A 55 -4.14 -7.77 -3.66
N VAL A 56 -4.48 -7.47 -2.42
CA VAL A 56 -5.58 -6.57 -2.07
C VAL A 56 -4.95 -5.26 -1.60
N PRO A 57 -5.05 -4.17 -2.40
CA PRO A 57 -4.55 -2.87 -1.98
C PRO A 57 -5.41 -2.34 -0.83
N HIS A 58 -4.83 -1.61 0.14
CA HIS A 58 -5.57 -0.99 1.24
C HIS A 58 -5.21 0.49 1.46
N ALA A 59 -4.00 0.90 1.09
CA ALA A 59 -3.58 2.29 1.19
C ALA A 59 -2.59 2.65 0.09
N LEU A 60 -2.59 3.93 -0.27
CA LEU A 60 -1.72 4.52 -1.28
C LEU A 60 -1.18 5.84 -0.76
N GLY A 61 0.13 6.02 -0.84
CA GLY A 61 0.82 7.30 -0.64
C GLY A 61 1.63 7.64 -1.87
N MET A 62 1.75 8.94 -2.20
CA MET A 62 2.34 9.38 -3.46
C MET A 62 3.26 10.58 -3.27
N THR A 63 4.31 10.61 -4.07
CA THR A 63 5.19 11.77 -4.27
C THR A 63 5.22 12.14 -5.74
N GLU A 64 6.03 13.13 -6.12
CA GLU A 64 6.24 13.50 -7.52
C GLU A 64 6.98 12.43 -8.33
N THR A 65 7.71 11.52 -7.67
CA THR A 65 8.62 10.58 -8.36
C THR A 65 8.29 9.11 -8.11
N PHE A 66 7.62 8.78 -7.01
CA PHE A 66 7.23 7.41 -6.69
C PHE A 66 5.92 7.36 -5.90
N ALA A 67 5.28 6.20 -5.91
CA ALA A 67 4.17 5.84 -5.05
C ALA A 67 4.50 4.64 -4.17
N VAL A 68 3.77 4.54 -3.07
CA VAL A 68 3.76 3.37 -2.19
C VAL A 68 2.34 2.83 -2.09
N VAL A 69 2.18 1.55 -2.39
CA VAL A 69 0.90 0.84 -2.23
C VAL A 69 1.05 -0.20 -1.14
N ALA A 70 0.29 -0.05 -0.05
CA ALA A 70 0.26 -1.00 1.05
C ALA A 70 -1.02 -1.82 1.00
N GLY A 71 -0.92 -3.10 1.35
CA GLY A 71 -2.06 -4.01 1.35
C GLY A 71 -1.68 -5.40 1.81
N TYR A 72 -2.46 -6.39 1.40
CA TYR A 72 -2.22 -7.79 1.76
C TYR A 72 -2.05 -8.65 0.54
N ALA A 73 -1.06 -9.54 0.55
CA ALA A 73 -0.88 -10.53 -0.49
C ALA A 73 -1.18 -11.93 0.03
N PHE A 74 -1.92 -12.72 -0.74
CA PHE A 74 -2.29 -14.08 -0.37
C PHE A 74 -1.12 -15.04 -0.58
N VAL A 75 -0.81 -15.88 0.39
CA VAL A 75 0.25 -16.90 0.30
C VAL A 75 -0.37 -18.28 0.15
N ILE A 76 -0.26 -18.91 -1.03
CA ILE A 76 -0.84 -20.25 -1.28
C ILE A 76 -0.30 -21.29 -0.29
N GLY A 77 1.00 -21.24 0.05
CA GLY A 77 1.63 -22.28 0.88
C GLY A 77 1.13 -22.36 2.32
N ILE A 78 0.62 -21.25 2.87
CA ILE A 78 0.08 -21.18 4.23
C ILE A 78 -1.40 -20.77 4.25
N GLU A 79 -2.00 -20.51 3.08
CA GLU A 79 -3.38 -20.04 2.88
C GLU A 79 -3.76 -18.79 3.71
N GLU A 80 -2.80 -17.88 3.89
CA GLU A 80 -2.97 -16.66 4.69
C GLU A 80 -2.65 -15.41 3.87
N TYR A 81 -3.27 -14.30 4.24
CA TYR A 81 -2.88 -12.98 3.74
C TYR A 81 -1.80 -12.38 4.65
N ILE A 82 -0.74 -11.85 4.04
CA ILE A 82 0.33 -11.17 4.77
C ILE A 82 0.45 -9.71 4.33
N PRO A 83 0.77 -8.78 5.25
CA PRO A 83 0.95 -7.39 4.89
C PRO A 83 2.20 -7.21 4.03
N ILE A 84 2.04 -6.49 2.92
CA ILE A 84 3.11 -6.16 1.99
C ILE A 84 2.98 -4.70 1.55
N VAL A 85 4.12 -4.08 1.28
CA VAL A 85 4.21 -2.71 0.78
C VAL A 85 5.02 -2.71 -0.49
N TYR A 86 4.45 -2.16 -1.55
CA TYR A 86 5.06 -2.02 -2.86
C TYR A 86 5.55 -0.59 -3.09
N LEU A 87 6.73 -0.47 -3.68
CA LEU A 87 7.27 0.77 -4.22
C LEU A 87 7.08 0.78 -5.72
N VAL A 88 6.45 1.83 -6.23
CA VAL A 88 6.13 2.02 -7.65
C VAL A 88 6.85 3.26 -8.17
N ASP A 89 7.62 3.10 -9.25
CA ASP A 89 8.24 4.22 -9.95
C ASP A 89 7.18 4.95 -10.76
N LEU A 90 7.13 6.27 -10.60
CA LEU A 90 6.27 7.16 -11.36
C LEU A 90 7.08 8.06 -12.30
N TYR A 91 8.41 7.95 -12.34
CA TYR A 91 9.26 8.83 -13.12
C TYR A 91 9.84 8.15 -14.39
N PRO A 92 9.75 8.77 -15.58
CA PRO A 92 9.04 10.02 -15.86
C PRO A 92 7.51 9.83 -15.72
N LEU A 93 6.81 10.89 -15.28
CA LEU A 93 5.35 10.89 -15.14
C LEU A 93 4.69 10.60 -16.48
N THR A 94 4.24 9.36 -16.63
CA THR A 94 3.64 8.81 -17.84
C THR A 94 2.44 7.95 -17.47
N LEU A 95 1.73 7.45 -18.47
CA LEU A 95 0.71 6.42 -18.27
C LEU A 95 1.32 5.04 -17.94
N ASP A 96 2.65 4.91 -17.96
CA ASP A 96 3.39 3.72 -17.56
C ASP A 96 3.79 3.81 -16.09
N PHE A 97 3.98 2.65 -15.47
CA PHE A 97 4.43 2.52 -14.09
C PHE A 97 5.18 1.20 -13.99
N THR A 98 6.14 1.18 -13.07
CA THR A 98 7.02 0.03 -12.89
C THR A 98 7.05 -0.31 -11.42
N LEU A 99 6.82 -1.58 -11.08
CA LEU A 99 7.11 -2.05 -9.73
C LEU A 99 8.63 -2.08 -9.55
N VAL A 100 9.10 -1.44 -8.49
CA VAL A 100 10.52 -1.26 -8.23
C VAL A 100 11.01 -2.24 -7.18
N SER A 101 10.30 -2.27 -6.06
CA SER A 101 10.68 -3.04 -4.87
C SER A 101 9.45 -3.31 -4.02
N ASN A 102 9.59 -4.23 -3.09
CA ASN A 102 8.55 -4.54 -2.12
C ASN A 102 9.18 -4.96 -0.79
N VAL A 103 8.40 -4.82 0.28
CA VAL A 103 8.77 -5.32 1.60
C VAL A 103 7.57 -5.99 2.24
N THR A 104 7.76 -7.24 2.65
CA THR A 104 6.81 -7.95 3.51
C THR A 104 6.97 -7.45 4.94
N LEU A 105 5.86 -7.07 5.57
CA LEU A 105 5.86 -6.63 6.96
C LEU A 105 5.68 -7.84 7.88
N ILE A 106 6.43 -7.88 8.97
CA ILE A 106 6.34 -8.97 9.94
C ILE A 106 5.00 -8.83 10.68
N SER A 107 4.17 -9.87 10.59
CA SER A 107 2.90 -10.00 11.29
C SER A 107 2.93 -11.26 12.17
N ASN A 108 2.29 -11.16 13.34
CA ASN A 108 2.00 -12.27 14.24
C ASN A 108 0.52 -12.70 14.19
N VAL A 109 -0.29 -12.11 13.31
CA VAL A 109 -1.73 -12.37 13.19
C VAL A 109 -2.03 -12.86 11.78
N ALA A 110 -2.64 -14.05 11.69
CA ALA A 110 -3.14 -14.58 10.44
C ALA A 110 -4.34 -13.75 9.95
N VAL A 111 -4.31 -13.32 8.69
CA VAL A 111 -5.44 -12.65 8.03
C VAL A 111 -6.24 -13.68 7.24
N SER A 112 -7.51 -13.86 7.60
CA SER A 112 -8.41 -14.78 6.90
C SER A 112 -8.85 -14.25 5.53
N ILE A 113 -9.08 -15.17 4.60
CA ILE A 113 -9.36 -14.87 3.19
C ILE A 113 -10.58 -13.96 3.00
N SER A 114 -11.70 -14.27 3.67
CA SER A 114 -12.96 -13.52 3.51
C SER A 114 -12.87 -12.08 4.02
N ALA A 115 -11.94 -11.82 4.93
CA ALA A 115 -11.83 -10.57 5.64
C ALA A 115 -10.84 -9.60 4.96
N ALA A 116 -9.86 -10.11 4.22
CA ALA A 116 -8.98 -9.30 3.37
C ALA A 116 -9.69 -8.81 2.09
N VAL A 117 -10.48 -9.67 1.43
CA VAL A 117 -11.09 -9.33 0.12
C VAL A 117 -12.40 -8.53 0.22
N THR A 118 -12.96 -8.41 1.43
CA THR A 118 -14.18 -7.65 1.69
C THR A 118 -13.83 -6.41 2.50
N TYR A 119 -14.41 -5.24 2.18
CA TYR A 119 -14.15 -4.03 2.94
C TYR A 119 -14.44 -4.24 4.44
N SER A 120 -13.43 -4.00 5.27
CA SER A 120 -13.53 -4.04 6.72
C SER A 120 -12.53 -3.10 7.35
N LEU A 121 -13.03 -2.21 8.22
CA LEU A 121 -12.26 -1.21 8.97
C LEU A 121 -11.10 -1.82 9.78
N GLN A 122 -11.16 -3.11 10.09
CA GLN A 122 -10.10 -3.80 10.83
C GLN A 122 -8.83 -3.99 9.98
N TYR A 123 -8.97 -4.11 8.66
CA TYR A 123 -7.87 -4.37 7.72
C TYR A 123 -7.38 -3.12 7.01
N ASP A 124 -8.08 -1.99 7.17
CA ASP A 124 -7.66 -0.70 6.62
C ASP A 124 -6.22 -0.39 7.01
N MET A 125 -5.43 0.05 6.04
CA MET A 125 -4.10 0.58 6.27
C MET A 125 -4.12 2.09 6.06
N SER A 126 -3.11 2.78 6.57
CA SER A 126 -2.84 4.18 6.22
C SER A 126 -1.39 4.33 5.80
N VAL A 127 -1.14 5.20 4.82
CA VAL A 127 0.20 5.52 4.31
C VAL A 127 0.38 7.02 4.40
N ASP A 128 1.55 7.47 4.85
CA ASP A 128 2.00 8.85 4.65
C ASP A 128 3.50 8.93 4.34
N ILE A 129 3.93 9.93 3.59
CA ILE A 129 5.30 10.07 3.09
C ILE A 129 5.83 11.47 3.40
N ASN A 130 6.99 11.57 4.07
CA ASN A 130 7.65 12.85 4.32
C ASN A 130 8.65 13.24 3.22
N GLU A 131 9.20 14.45 3.35
CA GLU A 131 10.15 15.04 2.39
C GLU A 131 11.48 14.30 2.28
N GLN A 132 11.83 13.45 3.27
CA GLN A 132 13.02 12.58 3.24
C GLN A 132 12.73 11.20 2.68
N ASN A 133 11.58 11.01 2.03
CA ASN A 133 11.13 9.72 1.51
C ASN A 133 11.02 8.64 2.60
N GLN A 134 10.71 9.05 3.84
CA GLN A 134 10.31 8.12 4.88
C GLN A 134 8.82 7.89 4.78
N VAL A 135 8.44 6.62 4.82
CA VAL A 135 7.07 6.16 4.63
C VAL A 135 6.55 5.63 5.95
N LEU A 136 5.44 6.17 6.43
CA LEU A 136 4.70 5.64 7.56
C LEU A 136 3.59 4.73 7.06
N ILE A 137 3.50 3.53 7.63
CA ILE A 137 2.44 2.57 7.36
C ILE A 137 1.75 2.24 8.67
N GLY A 138 0.48 2.62 8.79
CA GLY A 138 -0.37 2.25 9.91
C GLY A 138 -1.14 0.95 9.63
N MET A 139 -1.09 0.00 10.57
CA MET A 139 -1.79 -1.28 10.47
C MET A 139 -2.54 -1.61 11.79
N PRO A 140 -3.82 -1.22 11.89
CA PRO A 140 -4.67 -1.42 13.06
C PRO A 140 -4.78 -2.86 13.53
N LEU A 141 -4.93 -3.80 12.59
CA LEU A 141 -5.05 -5.22 12.91
C LEU A 141 -3.86 -5.74 13.73
N PHE A 142 -2.66 -5.25 13.43
CA PHE A 142 -1.41 -5.70 14.05
C PHE A 142 -0.96 -4.79 15.20
N ASP A 143 -1.77 -3.81 15.58
CA ASP A 143 -1.43 -2.77 16.55
C ASP A 143 -0.03 -2.16 16.31
N THR A 144 0.29 -1.91 15.04
CA THR A 144 1.64 -1.59 14.59
C THR A 144 1.66 -0.43 13.60
N VAL A 145 2.64 0.45 13.76
CA VAL A 145 3.05 1.44 12.75
C VAL A 145 4.48 1.13 12.33
N VAL A 146 4.72 1.04 11.04
CA VAL A 146 6.04 0.80 10.46
C VAL A 146 6.55 2.07 9.79
N VAL A 147 7.83 2.38 10.01
CA VAL A 147 8.57 3.40 9.27
C VAL A 147 9.47 2.70 8.27
N LEU A 148 9.31 3.02 7.00
CA LEU A 148 10.15 2.57 5.91
C LEU A 148 10.98 3.74 5.36
N SER A 149 12.13 3.46 4.77
CA SER A 149 12.85 4.40 3.91
C SER A 149 12.72 3.94 2.47
N ALA A 150 12.21 4.83 1.63
CA ALA A 150 12.13 4.64 0.19
C ALA A 150 13.27 5.40 -0.51
N ASN A 151 13.81 4.81 -1.57
CA ASN A 151 14.64 5.48 -2.55
C ASN A 151 14.25 5.00 -3.95
N ALA A 152 14.94 5.46 -4.99
CA ALA A 152 14.58 5.18 -6.38
C ALA A 152 14.45 3.68 -6.73
N THR A 153 15.10 2.78 -5.98
CA THR A 153 15.11 1.34 -6.29
C THR A 153 14.71 0.44 -5.14
N ASN A 154 14.49 0.98 -3.94
CA ASN A 154 14.39 0.13 -2.76
C ASN A 154 13.48 0.71 -1.68
N LEU A 155 12.92 -0.21 -0.90
CA LEU A 155 12.10 0.05 0.27
C LEU A 155 12.65 -0.77 1.44
N THR A 156 12.99 -0.10 2.54
CA THR A 156 13.66 -0.76 3.69
C THR A 156 12.96 -0.42 5.00
N ILE A 157 12.80 -1.41 5.89
CA ILE A 157 12.25 -1.15 7.23
C ILE A 157 13.29 -0.43 8.07
N VAL A 158 12.93 0.74 8.59
CA VAL A 158 13.75 1.56 9.49
C VAL A 158 13.37 1.31 10.93
N LYS A 159 12.07 1.30 11.23
CA LYS A 159 11.56 1.21 12.60
C LYS A 159 10.18 0.57 12.63
N ASN A 160 9.94 -0.21 13.68
CA ASN A 160 8.61 -0.72 14.01
C ASN A 160 8.17 -0.13 15.35
N LEU A 161 6.97 0.44 15.38
CA LEU A 161 6.32 0.98 16.56
C LEU A 161 5.11 0.09 16.86
N ASN A 162 5.25 -0.77 17.86
CA ASN A 162 4.19 -1.69 18.24
C ASN A 162 3.59 -1.23 19.57
N ARG A 163 2.27 -1.22 19.66
CA ARG A 163 1.61 -0.98 20.94
C ARG A 163 1.50 -2.30 21.69
N TYR A 164 2.25 -2.46 22.78
CA TYR A 164 2.10 -3.61 23.66
C TYR A 164 0.72 -3.57 24.32
N HIS A 165 -0.15 -4.54 23.98
CA HIS A 165 -1.43 -4.84 24.62
C HIS A 165 -2.49 -3.74 24.56
N SER A 166 -3.28 -3.68 23.48
CA SER A 166 -4.52 -2.90 23.48
C SER A 166 -5.61 -3.53 22.61
N TYR A 167 -6.83 -3.64 23.15
CA TYR A 167 -8.02 -4.12 22.43
C TYR A 167 -8.68 -3.05 21.53
N THR A 168 -8.03 -1.90 21.32
CA THR A 168 -8.64 -0.71 20.70
C THR A 168 -8.14 -0.39 19.29
N GLY A 169 -7.20 -1.18 18.74
CA GLY A 169 -6.50 -0.86 17.49
C GLY A 169 -5.46 0.26 17.66
N PHE A 170 -4.41 0.26 16.83
CA PHE A 170 -3.37 1.29 16.77
C PHE A 170 -2.91 1.56 15.33
N GLY A 171 -2.83 2.84 14.95
CA GLY A 171 -2.36 3.24 13.63
C GLY A 171 -3.40 3.14 12.53
N LYS A 172 -4.65 3.53 12.82
CA LYS A 172 -5.70 3.61 11.80
C LYS A 172 -5.44 4.78 10.85
N SER A 173 -4.94 5.88 11.39
CA SER A 173 -4.44 6.98 10.58
C SER A 173 -3.06 7.37 11.08
N VAL A 174 -2.12 7.45 10.15
CA VAL A 174 -0.76 7.93 10.40
C VAL A 174 -0.53 9.18 9.56
N ALA A 175 0.23 10.11 10.13
CA ALA A 175 0.69 11.29 9.41
C ALA A 175 2.03 11.77 9.96
N TRP A 176 2.88 12.30 9.11
CA TRP A 176 4.02 13.11 9.47
C TRP A 176 3.54 14.51 9.84
N ILE A 177 3.93 14.96 11.03
CA ILE A 177 3.76 16.38 11.43
C ILE A 177 4.93 17.18 10.88
N ASP A 178 6.11 16.58 10.92
CA ASP A 178 7.36 17.08 10.36
C ASP A 178 8.26 15.88 10.00
N ASN A 179 9.51 16.16 9.62
CA ASN A 179 10.48 15.18 9.17
C ASN A 179 10.99 14.20 10.26
N THR A 180 10.55 14.38 11.50
CA THR A 180 10.96 13.60 12.68
C THR A 180 9.81 13.21 13.61
N THR A 181 8.65 13.89 13.50
CA THR A 181 7.50 13.75 14.39
C THR A 181 6.31 13.15 13.64
N VAL A 182 5.66 12.17 14.27
CA VAL A 182 4.53 11.44 13.70
C VAL A 182 3.28 11.56 14.57
N ALA A 183 2.13 11.69 13.95
CA ALA A 183 0.82 11.50 14.56
C ALA A 183 0.31 10.09 14.25
N ILE A 184 -0.23 9.43 15.27
CA ILE A 184 -0.84 8.09 15.16
C ILE A 184 -2.20 8.15 15.85
N LEU A 185 -3.27 7.92 15.09
CA LEU A 185 -4.67 7.98 15.50
C LEU A 185 -5.35 6.62 15.34
#